data_AF-Q8GJ66-F1
#
_entry.id   AF-Q8GJ66-F1
#
_cell.length_a   1.000
_cell.length_b   1.000
_cell.length_c   1.000
_cell.angle_alpha   90.00
_cell.angle_beta   90.00
_cell.angle_gamma   90.00
#
_symmetry.space_group_name_H-M   'P 1'
#
loop_
_entity.id
_entity.type
_entity.pdbx_description
1 polymer ?
#
loop_
_entity_poly.entity_id
_entity_poly.type
_entity_poly.pdbx_seq_one_letter_code
_entity_poly.pdbx_strand_id
1 'polypeptide(L)'
;MTDNRFQNIIFIVTMLLFTAVFISDFSYAAPAANGGGLGNLDGVLGNIVTMMTGGTARLIAIICVAAVGIGWMYGFIDLRKAAYCVLGIAIVFGAPTLVTKLAGTT
;
A
#
# COMPACT_ATOMS: atom_id res chain seq x y z
N MET A 1 -25.33 -18.36 13.45
CA MET A 1 -23.91 -18.77 13.52
C MET A 1 -23.35 -18.62 12.13
N THR A 2 -22.70 -17.50 11.81
CA THR A 2 -22.06 -17.34 10.50
C THR A 2 -20.80 -18.19 10.53
N ASP A 3 -20.65 -19.15 9.61
CA ASP A 3 -19.48 -20.03 9.64
C ASP A 3 -18.20 -19.19 9.52
N ASN A 4 -17.15 -19.58 10.25
CA ASN A 4 -15.84 -18.90 10.25
C ASN A 4 -15.24 -18.74 8.84
N ARG A 5 -15.67 -19.57 7.89
CA ARG A 5 -15.34 -19.47 6.46
C ARG A 5 -15.96 -18.22 5.81
N PHE A 6 -17.23 -17.94 6.10
CA PHE A 6 -17.96 -16.79 5.55
C PHE A 6 -17.45 -15.45 6.09
N GLN A 7 -17.13 -15.35 7.37
CA GLN A 7 -16.56 -14.11 7.93
C GLN A 7 -15.16 -13.80 7.36
N ASN A 8 -14.30 -14.81 7.17
CA ASN A 8 -13.00 -14.61 6.53
C ASN A 8 -13.12 -14.17 5.07
N ILE A 9 -14.08 -14.73 4.31
CA ILE A 9 -14.35 -14.31 2.93
C ILE A 9 -14.82 -12.86 2.90
N ILE A 10 -15.76 -12.48 3.77
CA ILE A 10 -16.28 -11.11 3.84
C ILE A 10 -15.16 -10.11 4.18
N PHE A 11 -14.27 -10.43 5.11
CA PHE A 11 -13.12 -9.58 5.46
C PHE A 11 -12.13 -9.42 4.30
N ILE A 12 -11.82 -10.51 3.58
CA ILE A 12 -10.92 -10.45 2.42
C ILE A 12 -11.54 -9.62 1.30
N VAL A 13 -12.82 -9.84 0.99
CA VAL A 13 -13.53 -9.12 -0.07
C VAL A 13 -13.65 -7.63 0.25
N THR A 14 -14.01 -7.27 1.50
CA THR A 14 -14.10 -5.87 1.91
C THR A 14 -12.73 -5.17 1.88
N MET A 15 -11.66 -5.84 2.32
CA MET A 15 -10.29 -5.30 2.26
C MET A 15 -9.81 -5.10 0.82
N LEU A 16 -10.17 -6.02 -0.08
CA LEU A 16 -9.82 -5.95 -1.50
C LEU A 16 -10.61 -4.86 -2.23
N LEU A 17 -11.88 -4.67 -1.90
CA LEU A 17 -12.72 -3.59 -2.44
C LEU A 17 -12.25 -2.21 -1.94
N PHE A 18 -11.92 -2.10 -0.65
CA PHE A 18 -11.27 -0.89 -0.11
C PHE A 18 -9.93 -0.64 -0.81
N THR A 19 -9.12 -1.66 -1.05
CA THR A 19 -7.86 -1.46 -1.79
C THR A 19 -8.12 -0.99 -3.23
N ALA A 20 -9.11 -1.56 -3.91
CA ALA A 20 -9.45 -1.21 -5.30
C ALA A 20 -9.96 0.24 -5.44
N VAL A 21 -10.82 0.71 -4.52
CA VAL A 21 -11.37 2.08 -4.54
C VAL A 21 -10.29 3.15 -4.29
N PHE A 22 -9.23 2.81 -3.56
CA PHE A 22 -8.15 3.75 -3.23
C PHE A 22 -7.04 3.76 -4.29
N ILE A 23 -6.99 2.75 -5.17
CA ILE A 23 -6.07 2.69 -6.32
C ILE A 23 -6.72 3.29 -7.59
N SER A 24 -8.03 3.53 -7.61
CA SER A 24 -8.77 3.97 -8.80
C SER A 24 -8.57 5.42 -9.29
N ASP A 25 -7.53 6.13 -8.83
CA ASP A 25 -7.08 7.33 -9.56
C ASP A 25 -6.28 6.90 -10.81
N PHE A 26 -6.98 6.74 -11.93
CA PHE A 26 -6.39 6.38 -13.24
C PHE A 26 -5.69 7.57 -13.94
N SER A 27 -5.54 8.73 -13.28
CA SER A 27 -5.01 9.97 -13.89
C SER A 27 -3.47 10.08 -13.89
N TYR A 28 -2.78 8.96 -13.71
CA TYR A 28 -1.34 8.94 -13.46
C TYR A 28 -0.50 8.35 -14.60
N ALA A 29 -1.15 7.89 -15.66
CA ALA A 29 -0.51 7.48 -16.91
C ALA A 29 -0.33 8.66 -17.89
N ALA A 30 -0.24 9.91 -17.40
CA ALA A 30 0.21 11.00 -18.25
C ALA A 30 1.70 10.75 -18.55
N PRO A 31 2.09 10.46 -19.81
CA PRO A 31 3.49 10.31 -20.14
C PRO A 31 4.17 11.65 -19.84
N ALA A 32 5.31 11.62 -19.17
CA ALA A 32 6.21 12.76 -19.18
C ALA A 32 6.50 13.06 -20.66
N ALA A 33 5.98 14.18 -21.18
CA ALA A 33 5.84 14.43 -22.61
C ALA A 33 7.16 14.57 -23.39
N ASN A 34 8.32 14.21 -22.82
CA ASN A 34 9.62 14.45 -23.44
C ASN A 34 10.62 13.34 -23.11
N GLY A 35 10.87 12.45 -24.07
CA GLY A 35 12.05 11.57 -24.07
C GLY A 35 11.84 10.21 -24.73
N GLY A 36 12.20 10.08 -26.02
CA GLY A 36 12.32 8.78 -26.66
C GLY A 36 13.51 7.99 -26.08
N GLY A 37 13.24 6.78 -25.55
CA GLY A 37 14.24 5.88 -24.96
C GLY A 37 13.83 5.33 -23.58
N LEU A 38 14.75 4.62 -22.89
CA LEU A 38 14.56 4.07 -21.52
C LEU A 38 14.16 5.14 -20.48
N GLY A 39 14.34 6.43 -20.77
CA GLY A 39 13.89 7.54 -19.92
C GLY A 39 12.37 7.62 -19.74
N ASN A 40 11.57 7.08 -20.67
CA ASN A 40 10.12 6.94 -20.45
C ASN A 40 9.81 5.88 -19.38
N LEU A 41 10.62 4.81 -19.29
CA LEU A 41 10.44 3.77 -18.28
C LEU A 41 10.86 4.27 -16.89
N ASP A 42 11.98 4.99 -16.78
CA ASP A 42 12.39 5.60 -15.52
C ASP A 42 11.35 6.63 -15.02
N GLY A 43 10.76 7.42 -15.92
CA GLY A 43 9.69 8.37 -15.59
C GLY A 43 8.41 7.69 -15.09
N VAL A 44 7.99 6.60 -15.75
CA VAL A 44 6.82 5.81 -15.33
C VAL A 44 7.08 5.13 -13.98
N LEU A 45 8.25 4.51 -13.79
CA LEU A 45 8.63 3.86 -12.53
C LEU A 45 8.74 4.88 -11.37
N GLY A 46 9.30 6.06 -11.63
CA GLY A 46 9.36 7.16 -10.66
C GLY A 46 7.98 7.68 -10.26
N ASN A 47 7.04 7.80 -11.21
CA ASN A 47 5.66 8.17 -10.93
C ASN A 47 4.95 7.12 -10.06
N ILE A 48 5.11 5.83 -10.37
CA ILE A 48 4.54 4.74 -9.57
C ILE A 48 5.05 4.79 -8.13
N VAL A 49 6.36 4.92 -7.93
CA VAL A 49 6.94 5.02 -6.58
C VAL A 49 6.41 6.25 -5.86
N THR A 50 6.35 7.40 -6.54
CA THR A 50 5.81 8.65 -5.97
C THR A 50 4.36 8.50 -5.52
N MET A 51 3.54 7.73 -6.24
CA MET A 51 2.15 7.46 -5.85
C MET A 51 2.07 6.51 -4.66
N MET A 52 2.90 5.47 -4.64
CA MET A 52 2.94 4.50 -3.55
C MET A 52 3.46 5.10 -2.23
N THR A 53 4.36 6.08 -2.30
CA THR A 53 5.01 6.67 -1.11
C THR A 53 4.61 8.12 -0.86
N GLY A 54 3.69 8.67 -1.63
CA GLY A 54 3.26 10.06 -1.56
C GLY A 54 2.45 10.41 -0.30
N GLY A 55 2.17 11.70 -0.12
CA GLY A 55 1.45 12.20 1.05
C GLY A 55 0.06 11.57 1.25
N THR A 56 -0.69 11.38 0.17
CA THR A 56 -2.01 10.72 0.21
C THR A 56 -1.89 9.25 0.65
N ALA A 57 -0.94 8.50 0.11
CA ALA A 57 -0.69 7.11 0.50
C ALA A 57 -0.32 6.99 1.99
N ARG A 58 0.46 7.95 2.51
CA ARG A 58 0.78 8.02 3.94
C ARG A 58 -0.47 8.23 4.80
N LEU A 59 -1.37 9.12 4.41
CA LEU A 59 -2.61 9.36 5.15
C LEU A 59 -3.49 8.11 5.19
N ILE A 60 -3.60 7.41 4.06
CA ILE A 60 -4.35 6.14 3.96
C ILE A 60 -3.73 5.08 4.88
N ALA A 61 -2.41 4.92 4.84
CA ALA A 61 -1.70 3.96 5.67
C ALA A 61 -1.93 4.19 7.18
N ILE A 62 -1.95 5.44 7.63
CA ILE A 62 -2.22 5.79 9.04
C ILE A 62 -3.62 5.31 9.44
N ILE A 63 -4.63 5.54 8.61
CA ILE A 63 -6.01 5.12 8.88
C ILE A 63 -6.10 3.58 8.92
N CYS A 64 -5.42 2.88 7.99
CA CYS A 64 -5.38 1.42 7.98
C CYS A 64 -4.72 0.84 9.24
N VAL A 65 -3.59 1.40 9.69
CA VAL A 65 -2.92 0.97 10.94
C VAL A 65 -3.85 1.18 12.13
N ALA A 66 -4.54 2.32 12.21
CA ALA A 66 -5.49 2.59 13.28
C ALA A 66 -6.65 1.56 13.29
N ALA A 67 -7.22 1.24 12.11
CA ALA A 67 -8.28 0.25 12.00
C ALA A 67 -7.82 -1.17 12.39
N VAL A 68 -6.59 -1.57 12.02
CA VAL A 68 -6.01 -2.85 12.43
C VAL A 68 -5.81 -2.92 13.95
N GLY A 69 -5.34 -1.82 14.57
CA GLY A 69 -5.21 -1.74 16.03
C GLY A 69 -6.55 -1.94 16.74
N ILE A 70 -7.60 -1.25 16.26
CA ILE A 70 -8.95 -1.38 16.80
C ILE A 70 -9.51 -2.80 16.58
N GLY A 71 -9.33 -3.37 15.38
CA GLY A 71 -9.79 -4.72 15.06
C GLY A 71 -9.13 -5.80 15.93
N TRP A 72 -7.87 -5.61 16.31
CA TRP A 72 -7.17 -6.50 17.22
C TRP A 72 -7.66 -6.37 18.67
N MET A 73 -7.94 -5.16 19.14
CA MET A 73 -8.49 -4.94 20.50
C MET A 73 -9.88 -5.55 20.70
N TYR A 74 -10.71 -5.63 19.65
CA TYR A 74 -12.02 -6.27 19.68
C TYR A 74 -12.00 -7.78 19.39
N GLY A 75 -10.83 -8.39 19.20
CA GLY A 75 -10.69 -9.83 18.97
C GLY A 75 -11.19 -10.33 17.61
N PHE A 76 -11.42 -9.42 16.65
CA PHE A 76 -11.82 -9.80 15.28
C PHE A 76 -10.66 -10.36 14.45
N ILE A 77 -9.42 -10.08 14.85
CA ILE A 77 -8.19 -10.51 14.17
C ILE A 77 -7.12 -10.90 15.18
N ASP A 78 -6.39 -11.98 14.91
CA ASP A 78 -5.27 -12.45 15.74
C ASP A 78 -4.03 -11.54 15.62
N LEU A 79 -3.22 -11.47 16.67
CA LEU A 79 -1.99 -10.65 16.74
C LEU A 79 -1.04 -10.94 15.56
N ARG A 80 -0.94 -12.22 15.15
CA ARG A 80 -0.12 -12.62 14.01
C ARG A 80 -0.62 -12.02 12.69
N LYS A 81 -1.95 -11.95 12.49
CA LYS A 81 -2.56 -11.36 11.29
C LYS A 81 -2.41 -9.84 11.29
N ALA A 82 -2.60 -9.21 12.46
CA ALA A 82 -2.36 -7.79 12.63
C ALA A 82 -0.90 -7.42 12.35
N ALA A 83 0.05 -8.22 12.84
CA ALA A 83 1.47 -8.01 12.62
C ALA A 83 1.87 -8.05 11.14
N TYR A 84 1.31 -8.97 10.34
CA TYR A 84 1.58 -9.00 8.90
C TYR A 84 1.13 -7.73 8.18
N CYS A 85 -0.01 -7.16 8.58
CA CYS A 85 -0.53 -5.93 7.98
C CYS A 85 0.36 -4.72 8.31
N VAL A 86 0.76 -4.57 9.57
CA VAL A 86 1.63 -3.48 10.02
C VAL A 86 3.04 -3.60 9.39
N LEU A 87 3.57 -4.82 9.30
CA LEU A 87 4.88 -5.08 8.70
C LEU A 87 4.90 -4.77 7.20
N GLY A 88 3.83 -5.09 6.47
CA GLY A 88 3.70 -4.72 5.06
C GLY A 88 3.77 -3.20 4.84
N ILE A 89 3.08 -2.43 5.69
CA ILE A 89 3.11 -0.96 5.64
C ILE A 89 4.52 -0.44 5.94
N ALA A 90 5.18 -0.97 6.97
CA ALA A 90 6.54 -0.57 7.33
C ALA A 90 7.54 -0.80 6.17
N ILE A 91 7.40 -1.90 5.44
CA ILE A 91 8.26 -2.21 4.30
C ILE A 91 8.01 -1.25 3.13
N VAL A 92 6.75 -0.95 2.78
CA VAL A 92 6.43 -0.06 1.65
C VAL A 92 7.04 1.34 1.84
N PHE A 93 6.94 1.91 3.04
CA PHE A 93 7.53 3.22 3.32
C PHE A 93 9.04 3.16 3.62
N GLY A 94 9.56 2.02 4.07
CA GLY A 94 10.99 1.82 4.35
C GLY A 94 11.82 1.52 3.10
N ALA A 95 11.25 0.85 2.11
CA ALA A 95 11.93 0.37 0.90
C ALA A 95 12.69 1.47 0.13
N PRO A 96 12.16 2.69 -0.09
CA PRO A 96 12.87 3.74 -0.82
C PRO A 96 14.20 4.07 -0.14
N THR A 97 14.17 4.29 1.17
CA THR A 97 15.37 4.65 1.95
C THR A 97 16.43 3.54 1.94
N LEU A 98 15.99 2.27 1.98
CA LEU A 98 16.88 1.12 1.93
C LEU A 98 17.54 1.00 0.56
N VAL A 99 16.76 1.11 -0.52
CA VAL A 99 17.27 1.03 -1.89
C VAL A 99 18.22 2.19 -2.19
N THR A 100 17.89 3.43 -1.79
CA THR A 100 18.76 4.60 -1.93
C THR A 100 20.12 4.39 -1.24
N LYS A 101 20.13 3.85 -0.02
CA LYS A 101 21.39 3.54 0.70
C LYS A 101 22.21 2.45 0.01
N LEU A 102 21.56 1.43 -0.55
CA LEU A 102 22.24 0.34 -1.26
C LEU A 102 22.76 0.76 -2.64
N ALA A 103 22.07 1.69 -3.32
CA ALA A 103 22.47 2.23 -4.61
C ALA A 103 23.67 3.19 -4.52
N GLY A 104 24.10 3.57 -3.31
CA GLY A 104 25.23 4.48 -3.10
C GLY A 104 24.93 5.95 -3.43
N THR A 105 23.67 6.28 -3.70
CA THR A 105 23.21 7.64 -3.95
C THR A 105 22.72 8.24 -2.62
N THR A 106 23.57 9.01 -1.94
CA THR A 106 23.20 9.74 -0.72
C THR A 106 22.33 10.95 -1.01
#